data_AF-A0A8D2AR21-F1
#
_entry.id   AF-A0A8D2AR21-F1
#
_cell.length_a   1.000
_cell.length_b   1.000
_cell.length_c   1.000
_cell.angle_alpha   90.00
_cell.angle_beta   90.00
_cell.angle_gamma   90.00
#
_symmetry.space_group_name_H-M   'P 1'
#
loop_
_entity.id
_entity.type
_entity.pdbx_description
1 polymer ?
#
loop_
_entity_poly.entity_id
_entity_poly.type
_entity_poly.pdbx_seq_one_letter_code
_entity_poly.pdbx_strand_id
1 'polypeptide(L)'
;MFSGRKECTVVNREMSSKYIYWVVIFEKACLSFVMHVILWMQMTLLLVLCTSSITPRLTEPRSKVPFIHVGNQVVSELGPIVQFVKAKGHSLSDGLDEVQKAEMKAYMELVNNMLLTAELYLQWCDEATVGEITHARYGSPYPWPLNHILAYQKQWEVKRKMKAIGWGNKTLDQVLEDVDQCCQALSQRLGTQPYFFNKQPTELDALVFGHLYTILTTQLTNDELSEKVKNYSNLLAFCRRIEQHYFEDRGKGRLS
;
A
#
# COMPACT_ATOMS: atom_id res chain seq x y z
N MET A 1 11.98 1.13 15.44
CA MET A 1 13.03 0.31 14.82
C MET A 1 12.35 -0.77 13.98
N PHE A 2 11.78 -0.38 12.84
CA PHE A 2 11.31 -1.31 11.80
C PHE A 2 12.54 -1.66 10.95
N SER A 3 13.44 -2.47 11.50
CA SER A 3 14.71 -2.80 10.86
C SER A 3 14.60 -4.16 10.19
N GLY A 4 14.70 -4.17 8.87
CA GLY A 4 14.72 -5.37 8.06
C GLY A 4 13.84 -5.17 6.84
N ARG A 5 14.46 -4.83 5.71
CA ARG A 5 13.82 -4.90 4.40
C ARG A 5 13.51 -6.38 4.14
N LYS A 6 12.37 -6.86 4.64
CA LYS A 6 11.89 -8.22 4.38
C LYS A 6 11.31 -8.19 2.98
N GLU A 7 12.13 -8.55 2.00
CA GLU A 7 11.66 -8.91 0.68
C GLU A 7 10.51 -9.90 0.83
N CYS A 8 9.39 -9.66 0.12
CA CYS A 8 8.25 -10.58 0.11
C CYS A 8 8.75 -11.95 -0.39
N THR A 9 9.01 -12.85 0.56
CA THR A 9 9.53 -14.18 0.26
C THR A 9 8.43 -14.99 -0.39
N VAL A 10 8.70 -15.45 -1.62
CA VAL A 10 7.82 -16.30 -2.43
C VAL A 10 7.51 -17.58 -1.66
N VAL A 11 6.25 -17.81 -1.30
CA VAL A 11 5.83 -19.06 -0.64
C VAL A 11 5.37 -20.06 -1.71
N ASN A 12 6.17 -21.11 -1.89
CA ASN A 12 5.80 -22.26 -2.71
C ASN A 12 5.04 -23.26 -1.81
N ARG A 13 3.72 -23.37 -1.97
CA ARG A 13 2.92 -24.46 -1.39
C ARG A 13 2.38 -25.33 -2.52
N GLU A 14 2.69 -26.62 -2.48
CA GLU A 14 1.85 -27.64 -3.10
C GLU A 14 0.52 -27.67 -2.33
N MET A 15 -0.61 -27.31 -2.96
CA MET A 15 -1.95 -27.86 -2.69
C MET A 15 -3.08 -27.09 -3.43
N SER A 16 -3.96 -27.88 -4.05
CA SER A 16 -5.29 -27.61 -4.67
C SER A 16 -5.46 -26.44 -5.66
N SER A 17 -5.56 -26.82 -6.94
CA SER A 17 -5.36 -26.04 -8.16
C SER A 17 -6.52 -25.14 -8.62
N LYS A 18 -7.26 -24.44 -7.73
CA LYS A 18 -8.44 -23.65 -8.18
C LYS A 18 -8.26 -22.13 -8.32
N TYR A 19 -7.42 -21.48 -7.51
CA TYR A 19 -7.20 -20.02 -7.63
C TYR A 19 -5.79 -19.64 -7.19
N ILE A 20 -4.85 -19.60 -8.13
CA ILE A 20 -3.50 -19.04 -7.92
C ILE A 20 -3.52 -17.61 -8.44
N TYR A 21 -3.26 -16.64 -7.56
CA TYR A 21 -3.22 -15.22 -7.92
C TYR A 21 -1.77 -14.80 -8.13
N TRP A 22 -1.44 -14.36 -9.33
CA TRP A 22 -0.13 -13.75 -9.60
C TRP A 22 -0.24 -12.24 -9.38
N VAL A 23 0.38 -11.73 -8.32
CA VAL A 23 0.49 -10.29 -8.07
C VAL A 23 1.82 -9.82 -8.63
N VAL A 24 1.77 -8.99 -9.67
CA VAL A 24 2.97 -8.37 -10.22
C VAL A 24 3.28 -7.10 -9.46
N ILE A 25 4.45 -7.08 -8.83
CA ILE A 25 4.91 -5.98 -7.98
C ILE A 25 6.06 -5.27 -8.68
N PHE A 26 5.94 -3.96 -8.88
CA PHE A 26 7.09 -3.11 -9.14
C PHE A 26 7.67 -2.63 -7.82
N GLU A 27 8.84 -3.17 -7.48
CA GLU A 27 9.59 -2.95 -6.24
C GLU A 27 9.87 -1.47 -5.92
N LYS A 28 9.65 -0.56 -6.89
CA LYS A 28 10.13 0.83 -6.83
C LYS A 28 9.08 1.91 -7.15
N ALA A 29 7.81 1.55 -7.34
CA ALA A 29 6.71 2.52 -7.51
C ALA A 29 5.69 2.37 -6.36
N CYS A 30 5.58 3.39 -5.50
CA CYS A 30 4.65 3.55 -4.38
C CYS A 30 4.34 2.27 -3.57
N LEU A 31 5.22 1.97 -2.60
CA LEU A 31 5.19 0.79 -1.73
C LEU A 31 3.85 0.55 -0.99
N SER A 32 3.07 1.60 -0.70
CA SER A 32 1.83 1.48 0.09
C SER A 32 0.76 0.62 -0.57
N PHE A 33 0.53 0.85 -1.87
CA PHE A 33 -0.51 0.12 -2.58
C PHE A 33 -0.17 -1.36 -2.74
N VAL A 34 1.12 -1.67 -2.89
CA VAL A 34 1.65 -3.03 -2.94
C VAL A 34 1.45 -3.73 -1.60
N MET A 35 1.82 -3.09 -0.50
CA MET A 35 1.67 -3.67 0.85
C MET A 35 0.19 -3.87 1.21
N HIS A 36 -0.68 -2.95 0.83
CA HIS A 36 -2.12 -3.10 1.00
C HIS A 36 -2.65 -4.33 0.26
N VAL A 37 -2.36 -4.47 -1.04
CA VAL A 37 -2.86 -5.61 -1.84
C VAL A 37 -2.32 -6.94 -1.31
N ILE A 38 -1.04 -7.00 -0.92
CA ILE A 38 -0.42 -8.20 -0.36
C ILE A 38 -1.09 -8.57 0.97
N LEU A 39 -1.23 -7.61 1.87
CA LEU A 39 -1.80 -7.88 3.18
C LEU A 39 -3.27 -8.27 3.09
N TRP A 40 -4.04 -7.57 2.27
CA TRP A 40 -5.45 -7.86 2.04
C TRP A 40 -5.65 -9.27 1.46
N MET A 41 -4.79 -9.67 0.51
CA MET A 41 -4.83 -11.03 -0.01
C MET A 41 -4.38 -12.11 0.99
N GLN A 42 -3.41 -11.78 1.86
CA GLN A 42 -2.97 -12.69 2.93
C GLN A 42 -4.05 -12.85 4.00
N MET A 43 -4.77 -11.78 4.33
CA MET A 43 -5.88 -11.77 5.29
C MET A 43 -7.08 -12.58 4.78
N THR A 44 -7.32 -12.59 3.47
CA THR A 44 -8.38 -13.41 2.84
C THR A 44 -8.00 -14.89 2.70
N LEU A 45 -6.85 -15.31 3.25
CA LEU A 45 -6.30 -16.68 3.15
C LEU A 45 -6.08 -17.14 1.70
N LEU A 46 -5.96 -16.21 0.76
CA LEU A 46 -5.75 -16.52 -0.65
C LEU A 46 -4.29 -16.85 -0.94
N LEU A 47 -4.08 -17.85 -1.79
CA LEU A 47 -2.77 -18.22 -2.32
C LEU A 47 -2.32 -17.16 -3.33
N VAL A 48 -1.44 -16.27 -2.88
CA VAL A 48 -0.78 -15.28 -3.73
C VAL A 48 0.63 -15.73 -4.05
N LEU A 49 0.92 -15.85 -5.34
CA LEU A 49 2.28 -15.84 -5.85
C LEU A 49 2.63 -14.41 -6.22
N CYS A 50 3.44 -13.77 -5.38
CA CYS A 50 4.04 -12.49 -5.72
C CYS A 50 5.15 -12.74 -6.74
N THR A 51 5.00 -12.21 -7.94
CA THR A 51 6.09 -12.12 -8.91
C THR A 51 6.60 -10.70 -8.95
N SER A 52 7.81 -10.47 -8.45
CA SER A 52 8.55 -9.26 -8.79
C SER A 52 9.02 -9.39 -10.24
N SER A 53 8.59 -8.48 -11.10
CA SER A 53 9.14 -8.36 -12.44
C SER A 53 10.07 -7.15 -12.46
N ILE A 54 11.37 -7.39 -12.66
CA ILE A 54 12.38 -6.35 -12.80
C ILE A 54 12.12 -5.53 -14.08
N THR A 55 11.53 -6.16 -15.09
CA THR A 55 11.16 -5.55 -16.37
C THR A 55 9.65 -5.45 -16.49
N PRO A 56 9.09 -4.28 -16.84
CA PRO A 56 7.69 -4.21 -17.18
C PRO A 56 7.59 -4.99 -18.48
N ARG A 57 6.88 -6.11 -18.46
CA ARG A 57 6.58 -6.82 -19.70
C ARG A 57 5.77 -5.84 -20.54
N LEU A 58 6.42 -5.18 -21.50
CA LEU A 58 5.79 -4.24 -22.45
C LEU A 58 4.62 -4.88 -23.22
N THR A 59 4.42 -6.19 -23.07
CA THR A 59 3.36 -7.01 -23.67
C THR A 59 1.99 -6.82 -23.03
N GLU A 60 1.84 -6.06 -21.94
CA GLU A 60 0.52 -5.73 -21.35
C GLU A 60 0.27 -4.21 -21.33
N PRO A 61 -0.20 -3.63 -22.45
CA PRO A 61 -0.10 -2.19 -22.70
C PRO A 61 -1.04 -1.30 -21.84
N ARG A 62 -1.78 -1.85 -20.86
CA ARG A 62 -2.90 -1.15 -20.20
C ARG A 62 -3.08 -1.42 -18.70
N SER A 63 -2.34 -2.34 -18.08
CA SER A 63 -2.54 -2.67 -16.67
C SER A 63 -1.75 -1.72 -15.76
N LYS A 64 -2.45 -0.84 -15.04
CA LYS A 64 -1.84 -0.09 -13.93
C LYS A 64 -1.46 -1.08 -12.83
N VAL A 65 -0.25 -0.96 -12.30
CA VAL A 65 0.24 -1.83 -11.23
C VAL A 65 -0.29 -1.40 -9.87
N PRO A 66 -0.45 -2.35 -8.93
CA PRO A 66 -0.45 -3.80 -9.12
C PRO A 66 -1.74 -4.29 -9.79
N PHE A 67 -1.61 -5.43 -10.45
CA PHE A 67 -2.70 -6.17 -11.05
C PHE A 67 -2.58 -7.65 -10.67
N ILE A 68 -3.70 -8.35 -10.74
CA ILE A 68 -3.80 -9.79 -10.48
C ILE A 68 -4.13 -10.54 -11.76
N HIS A 69 -3.47 -11.68 -11.97
CA HIS A 69 -3.91 -12.68 -12.93
C HIS A 69 -4.72 -13.77 -12.25
N VAL A 70 -5.89 -14.07 -12.82
CA VAL A 70 -6.73 -15.20 -12.41
C VAL A 70 -7.16 -15.94 -13.66
N GLY A 71 -6.43 -17.02 -13.99
CA GLY A 71 -6.57 -17.68 -15.29
C GLY A 71 -6.22 -16.73 -16.43
N ASN A 72 -7.18 -16.45 -17.32
CA ASN A 72 -7.01 -15.56 -18.46
C ASN A 72 -7.52 -14.12 -18.23
N GLN A 73 -7.88 -13.78 -16.98
CA GLN A 73 -8.37 -12.45 -16.63
C GLN A 73 -7.28 -11.66 -15.89
N VAL A 74 -7.13 -10.39 -16.26
CA VAL A 74 -6.26 -9.41 -15.60
C VAL A 74 -7.14 -8.36 -14.94
N VAL A 75 -7.02 -8.20 -13.63
CA VAL A 75 -7.73 -7.17 -12.87
C VAL A 75 -6.71 -6.25 -12.23
N SER A 76 -6.76 -4.97 -12.58
CA SER A 76 -5.88 -3.93 -12.03
C SER A 76 -6.66 -2.98 -11.12
N GLU A 77 -5.96 -2.30 -10.22
CA GLU A 77 -6.53 -1.36 -9.24
C GLU A 77 -7.29 -2.04 -8.08
N LEU A 78 -7.27 -1.42 -6.90
CA LEU A 78 -7.71 -2.03 -5.64
C LEU A 78 -9.22 -2.27 -5.64
N GLY A 79 -10.02 -1.28 -6.05
CA GLY A 79 -11.48 -1.42 -6.09
C GLY A 79 -11.94 -2.61 -6.94
N PRO A 80 -11.49 -2.72 -8.20
CA PRO A 80 -11.76 -3.88 -9.04
C PRO A 80 -11.23 -5.20 -8.47
N ILE A 81 -10.02 -5.22 -7.90
CA ILE A 81 -9.45 -6.41 -7.23
C ILE A 81 -10.35 -6.86 -6.07
N VAL A 82 -10.76 -5.93 -5.21
CA VAL A 82 -11.65 -6.20 -4.06
C VAL A 82 -12.99 -6.76 -4.53
N GLN A 83 -13.60 -6.14 -5.54
CA GLN A 83 -14.87 -6.61 -6.11
C GLN A 83 -14.73 -7.99 -6.74
N PHE A 84 -13.64 -8.24 -7.46
CA PHE A 84 -13.38 -9.51 -8.12
C PHE A 84 -13.28 -10.66 -7.11
N VAL A 85 -12.50 -10.48 -6.04
CA VAL A 85 -12.32 -11.50 -5.00
C VAL A 85 -13.59 -11.68 -4.16
N LYS A 86 -14.32 -10.58 -3.89
CA LYS A 86 -15.64 -10.64 -3.26
C LYS A 86 -16.62 -11.49 -4.07
N ALA A 87 -16.64 -11.33 -5.40
CA ALA A 87 -17.45 -12.15 -6.30
C ALA A 87 -17.05 -13.64 -6.29
N LYS A 88 -15.84 -13.97 -5.80
CA LYS A 88 -15.37 -15.36 -5.58
C LYS A 88 -15.68 -15.90 -4.18
N GLY A 89 -16.41 -15.15 -3.35
CA GLY A 89 -16.83 -15.59 -2.01
C GLY A 89 -15.80 -15.34 -0.92
N HIS A 90 -14.80 -14.49 -1.16
CA HIS A 90 -13.80 -14.10 -0.17
C HIS A 90 -13.95 -12.61 0.13
N SER A 91 -14.41 -12.28 1.34
CA SER A 91 -14.64 -10.89 1.77
C SER A 91 -14.31 -10.77 3.26
N LEU A 92 -13.47 -9.79 3.62
CA LEU A 92 -13.04 -9.59 5.00
C LEU A 92 -14.11 -8.87 5.84
N SER A 93 -15.06 -8.23 5.16
CA SER A 93 -16.14 -7.45 5.76
C SER A 93 -17.47 -8.20 5.88
N ASP A 94 -17.50 -9.52 5.64
CA ASP A 94 -18.75 -10.31 5.71
C ASP A 94 -19.34 -10.37 7.11
N GLY A 95 -18.50 -10.28 8.14
CA GLY A 95 -18.92 -10.26 9.55
C GLY A 95 -19.40 -8.88 10.06
N LEU A 96 -19.37 -7.84 9.22
CA LEU A 96 -19.78 -6.49 9.60
C LEU A 96 -21.26 -6.24 9.26
N ASP A 97 -21.92 -5.46 10.11
CA ASP A 97 -23.25 -4.93 9.78
C ASP A 97 -23.16 -3.79 8.73
N GLU A 98 -24.30 -3.36 8.19
CA GLU A 98 -24.33 -2.35 7.12
C GLU A 98 -23.85 -0.97 7.58
N VAL A 99 -24.00 -0.64 8.87
CA VAL A 99 -23.50 0.62 9.44
C VAL A 99 -21.98 0.57 9.50
N GLN A 100 -21.42 -0.51 10.03
CA GLN A 100 -19.98 -0.75 10.10
C GLN A 100 -19.34 -0.78 8.71
N LYS A 101 -20.01 -1.37 7.70
CA LYS A 101 -19.53 -1.32 6.31
C LYS A 101 -19.50 0.09 5.75
N ALA A 102 -20.51 0.92 6.06
CA ALA A 102 -20.53 2.32 5.64
C ALA A 102 -19.42 3.12 6.34
N GLU A 103 -19.23 2.93 7.64
CA GLU A 103 -18.13 3.54 8.40
C GLU A 103 -16.76 3.11 7.86
N MET A 104 -16.57 1.82 7.58
CA MET A 104 -15.33 1.30 7.02
C MET A 104 -14.98 2.01 5.70
N LYS A 105 -15.96 2.17 4.80
CA LYS A 105 -15.75 2.92 3.55
C LYS A 105 -15.37 4.37 3.79
N ALA A 106 -15.98 5.04 4.77
CA ALA A 106 -15.62 6.41 5.12
C ALA A 106 -14.17 6.53 5.61
N TYR A 107 -13.72 5.61 6.46
CA TYR A 107 -12.32 5.57 6.91
C TYR A 107 -11.34 5.20 5.78
N MET A 108 -11.72 4.29 4.88
CA MET A 108 -10.88 3.98 3.71
C MET A 108 -10.69 5.22 2.82
N GLU A 109 -11.76 6.00 2.63
CA GLU A 109 -11.70 7.24 1.86
C GLU A 109 -10.87 8.32 2.56
N LEU A 110 -10.96 8.43 3.88
CA LEU A 110 -10.08 9.31 4.68
C LEU A 110 -8.60 8.95 4.47
N VAL A 111 -8.25 7.66 4.56
CA VAL A 111 -6.88 7.19 4.36
C VAL A 111 -6.38 7.48 2.94
N ASN A 112 -7.20 7.23 1.91
CA ASN A 112 -6.85 7.51 0.52
C ASN A 112 -6.72 9.01 0.24
N ASN A 113 -7.54 9.85 0.86
CA ASN A 113 -7.48 11.29 0.62
C ASN A 113 -6.36 11.97 1.40
N MET A 114 -5.97 11.43 2.56
CA MET A 114 -4.93 12.00 3.41
C MET A 114 -3.59 11.31 3.22
N LEU A 115 -3.45 10.03 3.62
CA LEU A 115 -2.16 9.34 3.64
C LEU A 115 -1.62 9.05 2.24
N LEU A 116 -2.44 8.50 1.34
CA LEU A 116 -2.02 8.25 -0.04
C LEU A 116 -1.66 9.56 -0.77
N THR A 117 -2.44 10.62 -0.56
CA THR A 117 -2.16 11.93 -1.16
C THR A 117 -0.86 12.52 -0.62
N ALA A 118 -0.61 12.43 0.70
CA ALA A 118 0.61 12.91 1.33
C ALA A 118 1.85 12.15 0.85
N GLU A 119 1.78 10.83 0.72
CA GLU A 119 2.86 10.02 0.14
C GLU A 119 3.19 10.45 -1.29
N LEU A 120 2.16 10.66 -2.13
CA LEU A 120 2.35 11.12 -3.51
C LEU A 120 2.93 12.55 -3.56
N TYR A 121 2.47 13.43 -2.67
CA TYR A 121 2.97 14.79 -2.57
C TYR A 121 4.45 14.79 -2.24
N LEU A 122 4.86 14.07 -1.20
CA LEU A 122 6.27 14.00 -0.80
C LEU A 122 7.17 13.37 -1.86
N GLN A 123 6.69 12.36 -2.58
CA GLN A 123 7.50 11.73 -3.62
C GLN A 123 7.67 12.60 -4.86
N TRP A 124 6.65 13.36 -5.27
CA TRP A 124 6.59 13.99 -6.60
C TRP A 124 6.50 15.52 -6.60
N CYS A 125 6.21 16.13 -5.46
CA CYS A 125 6.09 17.59 -5.30
C CYS A 125 7.19 18.19 -4.43
N ASP A 126 7.76 17.44 -3.48
CA ASP A 126 8.97 17.87 -2.78
C ASP A 126 10.20 17.77 -3.71
N GLU A 127 10.74 18.92 -4.13
CA GLU A 127 11.79 18.97 -5.15
C GLU A 127 13.09 18.28 -4.68
N ALA A 128 13.39 18.29 -3.37
CA ALA A 128 14.54 17.58 -2.82
C ALA A 128 14.39 16.07 -2.98
N THR A 129 13.27 15.50 -2.52
CA THR A 129 12.97 14.08 -2.69
C THR A 129 12.91 13.67 -4.17
N VAL A 130 12.31 14.51 -5.02
CA VAL A 130 12.22 14.27 -6.46
C VAL A 130 13.59 14.11 -7.10
N GLY A 131 14.49 15.06 -6.84
CA GLY A 131 15.82 15.13 -7.46
C GLY A 131 16.78 14.06 -6.94
N GLU A 132 16.76 13.79 -5.63
CA GLU A 132 17.73 12.88 -5.00
C GLU A 132 17.28 11.42 -5.07
N ILE A 133 15.97 11.16 -5.01
CA ILE A 133 15.44 9.82 -4.77
C ILE A 133 14.44 9.40 -5.84
N THR A 134 13.36 10.15 -6.05
CA THR A 134 12.18 9.64 -6.77
C THR A 134 12.46 9.37 -8.25
N HIS A 135 13.11 10.30 -8.95
CA HIS A 135 13.42 10.10 -10.39
C HIS A 135 14.31 8.88 -10.61
N ALA A 136 15.38 8.75 -9.83
CA ALA A 136 16.29 7.60 -9.93
C ALA A 136 15.58 6.29 -9.58
N ARG A 137 14.80 6.29 -8.50
CA ARG A 137 14.04 5.11 -8.04
C ARG A 137 13.03 4.65 -9.10
N TYR A 138 12.19 5.56 -9.58
CA TYR A 138 11.13 5.28 -10.55
C TYR A 138 11.66 4.95 -11.94
N GLY A 139 12.71 5.66 -12.38
CA GLY A 139 13.31 5.49 -13.70
C GLY A 139 14.20 4.25 -13.84
N SER A 140 14.75 3.72 -12.73
CA SER A 140 15.72 2.61 -12.75
C SER A 140 15.34 1.34 -13.55
N PRO A 141 14.06 0.94 -13.70
CA PRO A 141 13.68 -0.22 -14.51
C PRO A 141 13.75 0.02 -16.02
N TYR A 142 13.87 1.27 -16.47
CA TYR A 142 13.76 1.64 -17.87
C TYR A 142 15.12 2.07 -18.44
N PRO A 143 15.39 1.79 -19.73
CA PRO A 143 16.60 2.27 -20.38
C PRO A 143 16.54 3.79 -20.63
N TRP A 144 17.70 4.42 -20.79
CA TRP A 144 17.77 5.79 -21.27
C TRP A 144 17.30 5.88 -22.74
N PRO A 145 16.54 6.92 -23.15
CA PRO A 145 16.06 8.06 -22.35
C PRO A 145 14.67 7.87 -21.71
N LEU A 146 14.07 6.68 -21.86
CA LEU A 146 12.69 6.40 -21.42
C LEU A 146 12.52 6.55 -19.90
N ASN A 147 13.55 6.21 -19.12
CA ASN A 147 13.58 6.41 -17.67
C ASN A 147 13.24 7.85 -17.24
N HIS A 148 13.86 8.85 -17.88
CA HIS A 148 13.63 10.25 -17.58
C HIS A 148 12.26 10.70 -18.08
N ILE A 149 11.89 10.33 -19.32
CA ILE A 149 10.59 10.71 -19.90
C ILE A 149 9.44 10.23 -19.02
N LEU A 150 9.45 8.96 -18.61
CA LEU A 150 8.39 8.40 -17.75
C LEU A 150 8.38 9.03 -16.36
N ALA A 151 9.54 9.30 -15.76
CA ALA A 151 9.62 9.97 -14.47
C ALA A 151 9.03 11.39 -14.52
N TYR A 152 9.39 12.19 -15.54
CA TYR A 152 8.83 13.54 -15.73
C TYR A 152 7.32 13.51 -16.04
N GLN A 153 6.87 12.58 -16.88
CA GLN A 153 5.44 12.39 -17.15
C GLN A 153 4.67 12.07 -15.87
N LYS A 154 5.21 11.19 -15.03
CA LYS A 154 4.58 10.83 -13.75
C LYS A 154 4.56 12.00 -12.78
N GLN A 155 5.66 12.74 -12.66
CA GLN A 155 5.72 13.94 -11.83
C GLN A 155 4.66 14.97 -12.25
N TRP A 156 4.52 15.18 -13.56
CA TRP A 156 3.54 16.11 -14.11
C TRP A 156 2.10 15.66 -13.85
N GLU A 157 1.80 14.37 -14.02
CA GLU A 157 0.49 13.78 -13.66
C GLU A 157 0.15 14.03 -12.19
N VAL A 158 1.10 13.77 -11.27
CA VAL A 158 0.88 13.96 -9.83
C VAL A 158 0.72 15.45 -9.49
N LYS A 159 1.56 16.34 -10.01
CA LYS A 159 1.42 17.80 -9.79
C LYS A 159 0.06 18.33 -10.28
N ARG A 160 -0.44 17.82 -11.42
CA ARG A 160 -1.80 18.15 -11.91
C ARG A 160 -2.88 17.63 -10.97
N LYS A 161 -2.76 16.40 -10.47
CA LYS A 161 -3.68 15.83 -9.47
C LYS A 161 -3.69 16.69 -8.21
N MET A 162 -2.51 17.04 -7.67
CA MET A 162 -2.38 17.87 -6.47
C MET A 162 -3.06 19.23 -6.66
N LYS A 163 -2.86 19.88 -7.82
CA LYS A 163 -3.56 21.12 -8.13
C LYS A 163 -5.09 20.97 -8.15
N ALA A 164 -5.60 19.88 -8.73
CA ALA A 164 -7.04 19.64 -8.83
C ALA A 164 -7.73 19.43 -7.47
N ILE A 165 -7.04 18.80 -6.51
CA ILE A 165 -7.56 18.54 -5.15
C ILE A 165 -7.22 19.65 -4.15
N GLY A 166 -6.66 20.79 -4.61
CA GLY A 166 -6.30 21.92 -3.75
C GLY A 166 -4.99 21.78 -2.97
N TRP A 167 -4.17 20.77 -3.27
CA TRP A 167 -2.86 20.54 -2.64
C TRP A 167 -1.69 21.17 -3.40
N GLY A 168 -1.92 21.71 -4.60
CA GLY A 168 -0.85 22.21 -5.47
C GLY A 168 -0.01 23.36 -4.89
N ASN A 169 -0.53 24.08 -3.90
CA ASN A 169 0.14 25.20 -3.23
C ASN A 169 0.35 24.94 -1.72
N LYS A 170 0.10 23.72 -1.23
CA LYS A 170 0.30 23.42 0.20
C LYS A 170 1.79 23.45 0.52
N THR A 171 2.13 23.88 1.73
CA THR A 171 3.49 23.70 2.27
C THR A 171 3.65 22.30 2.85
N LEU A 172 4.90 21.88 3.07
CA LEU A 172 5.18 20.61 3.75
C LEU A 172 4.48 20.56 5.13
N ASP A 173 4.57 21.64 5.91
CA ASP A 173 3.93 21.73 7.24
C ASP A 173 2.41 21.47 7.18
N GLN A 174 1.72 22.04 6.18
CA GLN A 174 0.29 21.84 6.01
C GLN A 174 -0.04 20.38 5.66
N VAL A 175 0.78 19.74 4.83
CA VAL A 175 0.63 18.30 4.51
C VAL A 175 0.87 17.45 5.76
N LEU A 176 1.87 17.79 6.58
CA LEU A 176 2.15 17.09 7.83
C LEU A 176 1.01 17.27 8.85
N GLU A 177 0.33 18.42 8.87
CA GLU A 177 -0.86 18.66 9.68
C GLU A 177 -2.05 17.81 9.22
N ASP A 178 -2.32 17.72 7.91
CA ASP A 178 -3.38 16.85 7.39
C ASP A 178 -3.13 15.37 7.76
N VAL A 179 -1.88 14.92 7.68
CA VAL A 179 -1.47 13.56 8.06
C VAL A 179 -1.65 13.35 9.55
N ASP A 180 -1.25 14.30 10.39
CA ASP A 180 -1.42 14.24 11.83
C ASP A 180 -2.90 14.10 12.22
N GLN A 181 -3.79 14.90 11.61
CA GLN A 181 -5.24 14.81 11.81
C GLN A 181 -5.79 13.44 11.38
N CYS A 182 -5.32 12.90 10.25
CA CYS A 182 -5.70 11.55 9.83
C CYS A 182 -5.23 10.48 10.82
N CYS A 183 -3.99 10.56 11.28
CA CYS A 183 -3.44 9.63 12.28
C CYS A 183 -4.19 9.73 13.61
N GLN A 184 -4.58 10.94 14.02
CA GLN A 184 -5.41 11.15 15.20
C GLN A 184 -6.78 10.45 15.08
N ALA A 185 -7.47 10.64 13.95
CA ALA A 185 -8.76 10.00 13.71
C ALA A 185 -8.65 8.46 13.68
N LEU A 186 -7.62 7.92 13.02
CA LEU A 186 -7.34 6.48 13.01
C LEU A 186 -7.00 5.95 14.41
N SER A 187 -6.17 6.68 15.16
CA SER A 187 -5.78 6.30 16.52
C SER A 187 -7.00 6.27 17.45
N GLN A 188 -7.88 7.26 17.36
CA GLN A 188 -9.14 7.28 18.11
C GLN A 188 -10.05 6.12 17.72
N ARG A 189 -10.20 5.84 16.41
CA ARG A 189 -11.05 4.75 15.93
C ARG A 189 -10.55 3.38 16.35
N LEU A 190 -9.23 3.16 16.33
CA LEU A 190 -8.60 1.92 16.79
C LEU A 190 -8.72 1.77 18.31
N GLY A 191 -8.50 2.85 19.06
CA GLY A 191 -8.51 2.84 20.52
C GLY A 191 -7.53 1.80 21.08
N THR A 192 -8.05 0.86 21.86
CA THR A 192 -7.31 -0.27 22.46
C THR A 192 -7.54 -1.60 21.74
N GLN A 193 -8.31 -1.60 20.65
CA GLN A 193 -8.70 -2.81 19.93
C GLN A 193 -7.54 -3.37 19.08
N PRO A 194 -7.56 -4.69 18.78
CA PRO A 194 -6.56 -5.29 17.91
C PRO A 194 -6.66 -4.84 16.45
N TYR A 195 -7.88 -4.58 15.97
CA TYR A 195 -8.23 -4.20 14.61
C TYR A 195 -9.34 -3.13 14.66
N PHE A 196 -9.56 -2.43 13.54
CA PHE A 196 -10.50 -1.29 13.49
C PHE A 196 -11.97 -1.70 13.76
N PHE A 197 -12.42 -2.85 13.27
CA PHE A 197 -13.82 -3.30 13.38
C PHE A 197 -13.96 -4.70 13.99
N ASN A 198 -13.33 -4.94 15.16
CA ASN A 198 -13.46 -6.13 16.05
C ASN A 198 -12.29 -7.14 15.99
N LYS A 199 -12.55 -8.44 16.22
CA LYS A 199 -11.52 -9.48 16.44
C LYS A 199 -10.82 -9.94 15.16
N GLN A 200 -11.41 -9.74 13.99
CA GLN A 200 -10.83 -10.14 12.71
C GLN A 200 -10.43 -8.91 11.89
N PRO A 201 -9.34 -9.01 11.11
CA PRO A 201 -8.92 -7.92 10.25
C PRO A 201 -9.89 -7.71 9.10
N THR A 202 -10.00 -6.47 8.67
CA THR A 202 -10.84 -6.00 7.57
C THR A 202 -10.01 -5.36 6.46
N GLU A 203 -10.68 -4.95 5.38
CA GLU A 203 -10.07 -4.20 4.29
C GLU A 203 -9.44 -2.89 4.76
N LEU A 204 -10.03 -2.25 5.78
CA LEU A 204 -9.45 -1.05 6.37
C LEU A 204 -8.13 -1.34 7.09
N ASP A 205 -8.04 -2.45 7.82
CA ASP A 205 -6.81 -2.83 8.52
C ASP A 205 -5.66 -3.04 7.53
N ALA A 206 -5.94 -3.69 6.40
CA ALA A 206 -4.97 -3.89 5.33
C ALA A 206 -4.51 -2.56 4.70
N LEU A 207 -5.45 -1.65 4.43
CA LEU A 207 -5.18 -0.32 3.87
C LEU A 207 -4.31 0.52 4.81
N VAL A 208 -4.75 0.64 6.07
CA VAL A 208 -4.06 1.46 7.07
C VAL A 208 -2.65 0.92 7.32
N PHE A 209 -2.50 -0.39 7.49
CA PHE A 209 -1.18 -0.98 7.63
C PHE A 209 -0.28 -0.68 6.43
N GLY A 210 -0.78 -0.84 5.19
CA GLY A 210 0.01 -0.60 3.98
C GLY A 210 0.59 0.81 3.93
N HIS A 211 -0.24 1.82 4.25
CA HIS A 211 0.17 3.21 4.33
C HIS A 211 1.14 3.47 5.49
N LEU A 212 0.78 3.09 6.72
CA LEU A 212 1.62 3.34 7.88
C LEU A 212 2.98 2.66 7.76
N TYR A 213 3.01 1.39 7.33
CA TYR A 213 4.24 0.66 7.09
C TYR A 213 5.11 1.35 6.03
N THR A 214 4.50 1.81 4.95
CA THR A 214 5.21 2.53 3.88
C THR A 214 5.80 3.84 4.36
N ILE A 215 5.04 4.63 5.11
CA ILE A 215 5.51 5.88 5.71
C ILE A 215 6.68 5.62 6.67
N LEU A 216 6.63 4.52 7.42
CA LEU A 216 7.65 4.17 8.42
C LEU A 216 8.92 3.55 7.82
N THR A 217 8.88 3.04 6.58
CA THR A 217 9.98 2.28 5.96
C THR A 217 10.53 2.90 4.67
N THR A 218 9.78 3.81 4.04
CA THR A 218 10.23 4.47 2.81
C THR A 218 11.30 5.49 3.12
N GLN A 219 12.43 5.37 2.42
CA GLN A 219 13.48 6.38 2.48
C GLN A 219 13.03 7.62 1.70
N LEU A 220 13.02 8.76 2.38
CA LEU A 220 12.82 10.11 1.86
C LEU A 220 14.04 10.97 2.26
N THR A 221 14.10 12.21 1.79
CA THR A 221 15.14 13.17 2.23
C THR A 221 14.89 13.70 3.63
N ASN A 222 13.67 13.53 4.14
CA ASN A 222 13.22 13.99 5.45
C ASN A 222 12.34 12.93 6.12
N ASP A 223 12.54 12.74 7.43
CA ASP A 223 11.82 11.78 8.27
C ASP A 223 10.59 12.37 8.97
N GLU A 224 10.28 13.66 8.81
CA GLU A 224 9.19 14.37 9.51
C GLU A 224 7.82 13.66 9.39
N LEU A 225 7.48 13.13 8.22
CA LEU A 225 6.25 12.35 8.04
C LEU A 225 6.23 11.10 8.92
N SER A 226 7.36 10.39 8.98
CA SER A 226 7.48 9.19 9.81
C SER A 226 7.41 9.53 11.30
N GLU A 227 7.94 10.68 11.71
CA GLU A 227 7.87 11.19 13.09
C GLU A 227 6.44 11.49 13.51
N LYS A 228 5.62 12.09 12.62
CA LYS A 228 4.17 12.28 12.87
C LYS A 228 3.48 10.96 13.20
N VAL A 229 3.72 9.92 12.41
CA VAL A 229 3.14 8.59 12.66
C VAL A 229 3.66 7.97 13.97
N LYS A 230 4.95 8.17 14.29
CA LYS A 230 5.57 7.61 15.49
C LYS A 230 4.99 8.15 16.80
N ASN A 231 4.37 9.32 16.78
CA ASN A 231 3.68 9.89 17.94
C ASN A 231 2.44 9.07 18.38
N TYR A 232 1.91 8.21 17.51
CA TYR A 232 0.73 7.39 17.77
C TYR A 232 1.11 5.96 18.13
N SER A 233 1.41 5.72 19.41
CA SER A 233 1.91 4.44 19.92
C SER A 233 0.97 3.24 19.67
N ASN A 234 -0.35 3.46 19.70
CA ASN A 234 -1.34 2.41 19.40
C ASN A 234 -1.34 2.01 17.93
N LEU A 235 -1.16 2.97 17.00
CA LEU A 235 -0.99 2.69 15.58
C LEU A 235 0.32 1.94 15.30
N LEU A 236 1.40 2.28 16.00
CA LEU A 236 2.66 1.52 15.93
C LEU A 236 2.48 0.08 16.45
N ALA A 237 1.77 -0.10 17.56
CA ALA A 237 1.48 -1.43 18.11
C ALA A 237 0.60 -2.26 17.17
N PHE A 238 -0.38 -1.63 16.51
CA PHE A 238 -1.17 -2.22 15.44
C PHE A 238 -0.28 -2.71 14.29
N CYS A 239 0.62 -1.87 13.78
CA CYS A 239 1.52 -2.25 12.71
C CYS A 239 2.40 -3.45 13.08
N ARG A 240 3.02 -3.43 14.28
CA ARG A 240 3.85 -4.54 14.76
C ARG A 240 3.08 -5.85 14.87
N ARG A 241 1.83 -5.79 15.34
CA ARG A 241 0.96 -6.98 15.48
C ARG A 241 0.68 -7.63 14.13
N ILE A 242 0.36 -6.82 13.13
CA ILE A 242 0.13 -7.30 11.76
C ILE A 242 1.43 -7.86 11.17
N GLU A 243 2.55 -7.16 11.35
CA GLU A 243 3.85 -7.65 10.89
C GLU A 243 4.17 -9.04 11.47
N GLN A 244 4.02 -9.21 12.78
CA GLN A 244 4.25 -10.48 13.47
C GLN A 244 3.34 -11.59 12.95
N HIS A 245 2.03 -11.33 12.89
CA HIS A 245 1.03 -12.35 12.60
C HIS A 245 1.02 -12.79 11.12
N TYR A 246 1.36 -11.90 10.18
CA TYR A 246 1.27 -12.19 8.75
C TYR A 246 2.64 -12.36 8.06
N PHE A 247 3.71 -11.77 8.61
CA PHE A 247 5.02 -11.73 7.95
C PHE A 247 6.16 -12.42 8.73
N GLU A 248 6.12 -12.51 10.07
CA GLU A 248 7.22 -13.13 10.84
C GLU A 248 7.13 -14.66 10.96
N ASP A 249 5.93 -15.23 11.11
CA ASP A 249 5.76 -16.69 11.25
C ASP A 249 6.04 -17.48 9.96
N ARG A 250 6.16 -16.81 8.81
CA ARG A 250 6.44 -17.48 7.52
C ARG A 250 7.93 -17.57 7.18
N GLY A 251 8.81 -16.97 7.97
CA GLY A 251 10.26 -17.01 7.77
C GLY A 251 10.99 -18.18 8.45
N LYS A 252 10.34 -18.89 9.40
CA LYS A 252 10.99 -19.96 10.19
C LYS A 252 10.80 -21.38 9.65
N GLY A 253 10.07 -21.56 8.55
CA GLY A 253 9.76 -22.87 7.98
C GLY A 253 10.64 -23.27 6.80
N ARG A 254 11.98 -23.25 6.93
CA ARG A 254 12.90 -23.92 5.98
C ARG A 254 14.37 -23.98 6.44
N LEU A 255 14.61 -24.42 7.67
CA LEU A 255 15.92 -24.95 8.10
C LEU A 255 15.67 -26.11 9.07
N SER A 256 15.21 -27.23 8.53
CA SER A 256 15.29 -28.56 9.14
C SER A 256 15.34 -29.58 8.02
#